data_AF-A0A7C2V8H9-F1
#
_entry.id   AF-A0A7C2V8H9-F1
#
_cell.length_a   1.000
_cell.length_b   1.000
_cell.length_c   1.000
_cell.angle_alpha   90.00
_cell.angle_beta   90.00
_cell.angle_gamma   90.00
#
_symmetry.space_group_name_H-M   'P 1'
#
loop_
_entity.id
_entity.type
_entity.pdbx_description
1 polymer ?
#
loop_
_entity_poly.entity_id
_entity_poly.type
_entity_poly.pdbx_seq_one_letter_code
_entity_poly.pdbx_strand_id
1 'polypeptide(L)' 'MMAMRCPYCGHQNAMGTMFCARCGQPTAGQFCLECSTHCPLQATVCPRCRQPLPLPLQRLLGVG' A
#
# COMPACT_ATOMS: atom_id res chain seq x y z
N MET A 1 5.55 -3.46 22.79
CA MET A 1 4.41 -3.18 21.89
C MET A 1 4.94 -2.88 20.50
N MET A 2 4.61 -3.71 19.50
CA MET A 2 5.08 -3.48 18.13
C MET A 2 3.99 -2.71 17.37
N ALA A 3 4.38 -1.58 16.78
CA ALA A 3 3.44 -0.66 16.13
C ALA A 3 4.03 -0.18 14.80
N MET A 4 3.16 0.05 13.82
CA MET A 4 3.54 0.58 12.52
C MET A 4 3.05 2.01 12.36
N ARG A 5 3.82 2.86 11.69
CA ARG A 5 3.33 4.20 11.32
C ARG A 5 2.56 4.12 10.01
N CYS A 6 1.41 4.77 9.97
CA CYS A 6 0.65 4.95 8.75
C CYS A 6 1.50 5.75 7.75
N PRO A 7 1.75 5.23 6.53
CA PRO A 7 2.55 5.95 5.53
C PRO A 7 1.84 7.19 4.97
N TYR A 8 0.52 7.34 5.23
CA TYR A 8 -0.27 8.46 4.72
C TYR A 8 -0.41 9.62 5.72
N CYS A 9 -0.59 9.33 7.01
CA CYS A 9 -0.87 10.37 8.02
C CYS A 9 0.09 10.36 9.22
N GLY A 10 1.04 9.41 9.25
CA GLY A 10 2.02 9.26 10.34
C GLY A 10 1.47 8.67 11.65
N HIS A 11 0.17 8.39 11.74
CA HIS A 11 -0.44 7.82 12.95
C HIS A 11 0.12 6.43 13.26
N GLN A 12 0.32 6.15 14.55
CA GLN A 12 0.83 4.86 15.00
C GLN A 12 -0.33 3.86 15.14
N ASN A 13 -0.38 2.87 14.26
CA ASN A 13 -1.35 1.78 14.32
C ASN A 13 -0.72 0.53 14.96
N ALA A 14 -1.55 -0.33 15.54
CA ALA A 14 -1.12 -1.65 15.96
C ALA A 14 -0.64 -2.47 14.75
N MET A 15 0.31 -3.38 14.96
CA MET A 15 0.68 -4.31 13.89
C MET A 15 -0.51 -5.19 13.48
N GLY A 16 -0.64 -5.45 12.18
CA GLY A 16 -1.70 -6.29 11.62
C GLY A 16 -3.03 -5.57 11.38
N THR A 17 -3.18 -4.28 11.72
CA THR A 17 -4.35 -3.51 11.28
C THR A 17 -4.40 -3.48 9.76
N MET A 18 -5.59 -3.61 9.16
CA MET A 18 -5.78 -3.49 7.71
C MET A 18 -5.97 -2.04 7.26
N PHE A 19 -6.49 -1.18 8.14
CA PHE A 19 -6.74 0.23 7.89
C PHE A 19 -6.25 1.08 9.05
N CYS A 20 -5.82 2.31 8.75
CA CYS A 20 -5.42 3.26 9.78
C CYS A 20 -6.63 3.76 10.56
N ALA A 21 -6.57 3.66 11.89
CA ALA A 21 -7.65 4.10 12.77
C ALA A 21 -7.93 5.62 12.72
N ARG A 22 -6.97 6.41 12.21
CA ARG A 22 -7.09 7.88 12.11
C ARG A 22 -7.60 8.36 10.74
N CYS A 23 -7.05 7.84 9.64
CA CYS A 23 -7.36 8.35 8.29
C CYS A 23 -8.11 7.36 7.40
N GLY A 24 -8.36 6.12 7.85
CA GLY A 24 -9.07 5.09 7.09
C GLY A 24 -8.29 4.51 5.92
N GLN A 25 -7.10 5.01 5.59
CA GLN A 25 -6.27 4.46 4.52
C GLN A 25 -5.76 3.06 4.86
N PRO A 26 -5.67 2.15 3.88
CA PRO A 26 -5.16 0.81 4.10
C PRO A 26 -3.69 0.85 4.50
N THR A 27 -3.35 0.12 5.55
CA THR A 27 -1.99 0.01 6.09
C THR A 27 -1.16 -1.03 5.34
N ALA A 28 -1.81 -1.96 4.64
CA ALA A 28 -1.18 -2.85 3.67
C ALA A 28 -1.32 -2.27 2.25
N GLY A 29 -0.23 -2.27 1.50
CA GLY A 29 -0.16 -1.67 0.18
C GLY A 29 1.16 -1.93 -0.52
N GLN A 30 1.31 -1.33 -1.69
CA GLN A 30 2.52 -1.37 -2.49
C GLN A 30 2.88 0.04 -2.93
N PHE A 31 4.17 0.31 -3.10
CA PHE A 31 4.61 1.54 -3.73
C PHE A 31 4.57 1.39 -5.24
N CYS A 32 4.04 2.40 -5.93
CA CYS A 32 4.16 2.52 -7.38
C CYS A 32 5.64 2.62 -7.76
N LEU A 33 6.08 1.81 -8.72
CA LEU A 33 7.48 1.77 -9.16
C LEU A 33 7.87 3.03 -9.95
N GLU A 34 6.90 3.73 -10.54
CA GLU A 34 7.15 4.93 -11.34
C GLU A 34 7.19 6.21 -10.51
N CYS A 35 6.23 6.39 -9.60
CA CYS A 35 6.04 7.67 -8.87
C CYS A 35 6.15 7.53 -7.35
N SER A 36 6.51 6.34 -6.85
CA SER A 36 6.68 6.03 -5.42
C SER A 36 5.48 6.32 -4.53
N THR A 37 4.28 6.48 -5.11
CA THR A 37 3.06 6.70 -4.33
C THR A 37 2.58 5.39 -3.74
N HIS A 38 2.19 5.41 -2.47
CA HIS A 38 1.60 4.24 -1.82
C HIS A 38 0.21 3.96 -2.40
N CYS A 39 0.02 2.73 -2.86
CA CYS A 39 -1.18 2.27 -3.56
C CYS A 39 -1.78 1.10 -2.77
N PRO A 40 -3.12 0.98 -2.72
CA PRO A 40 -3.77 -0.17 -2.11
C PRO A 40 -3.48 -1.43 -2.93
N LEU A 41 -3.35 -2.60 -2.28
CA LEU A 41 -3.03 -3.87 -2.95
C LEU A 41 -4.03 -4.24 -4.06
N GLN A 42 -5.30 -3.90 -3.89
CA GLN A 42 -6.34 -4.19 -4.88
C GLN A 42 -6.36 -3.24 -6.09
N ALA A 43 -5.54 -2.19 -6.12
CA ALA A 43 -5.45 -1.31 -7.27
C ALA A 43 -4.62 -1.94 -8.40
N THR A 44 -5.19 -2.00 -9.60
CA THR A 44 -4.51 -2.41 -10.84
C THR A 44 -3.86 -1.23 -11.57
N VAL A 45 -4.20 0.01 -11.18
CA VAL A 45 -3.69 1.25 -11.78
C VAL A 45 -3.35 2.25 -10.67
N CYS A 46 -2.23 2.96 -10.81
CA CYS A 46 -1.82 3.96 -9.82
C CYS A 46 -2.78 5.17 -9.84
N PRO A 47 -3.37 5.58 -8.70
CA PRO A 47 -4.29 6.71 -8.65
C PRO A 47 -3.61 8.07 -8.91
N ARG A 48 -2.27 8.15 -8.85
CA ARG A 48 -1.52 9.39 -9.07
C ARG A 48 -0.99 9.52 -10.49
N CYS A 49 -0.24 8.52 -10.98
CA CYS A 49 0.42 8.60 -12.29
C CYS A 49 -0.28 7.77 -13.38
N ARG A 50 -1.31 7.00 -13.05
CA ARG A 50 -2.08 6.14 -13.96
C ARG A 50 -1.29 5.02 -14.64
N GLN A 51 -0.06 4.77 -14.22
CA GLN A 51 0.72 3.60 -14.64
C GLN A 51 0.11 2.30 -14.06
N PRO A 52 0.26 1.17 -14.77
CA PRO A 52 -0.20 -0.12 -14.29
C PRO A 52 0.54 -0.50 -13.01
N LEU A 53 -0.20 -1.08 -12.06
CA LEU A 53 0.37 -1.65 -10.86
C LEU A 53 0.43 -3.17 -11.03
N PRO A 54 1.54 -3.82 -10.65
CA PRO A 54 1.58 -5.27 -10.61
C PRO A 54 0.56 -5.76 -9.59
N LEU A 55 -0.19 -6.82 -9.92
CA LEU A 55 -1.11 -7.42 -8.94
C LEU A 55 -0.31 -7.92 -7.72
N PRO A 56 -0.90 -7.92 -6.51
CA PRO A 56 -0.23 -8.41 -5.30
C PRO A 56 0.30 -9.83 -5.46
N LEU A 57 -0.46 -10.70 -6.13
CA LEU A 57 -0.07 -12.08 -6.45
C LEU A 57 1.01 -12.17 -7.54
N GLN A 58 1.06 -11.23 -8.47
CA GLN A 58 2.09 -11.19 -9.53
C GLN A 58 3.47 -10.82 -9.00
N ARG A 59 3.59 -10.36 -7.74
CA ARG A 59 4.90 -10.21 -7.08
C ARG A 59 5.40 -11.50 -6.44
N LEU A 60 4.52 -12.47 -6.19
CA LEU A 60 4.88 -13.83 -5.76
C LEU A 60 5.15 -14.73 -6.96
N LEU A 61 4.44 -14.50 -8.07
CA LEU A 61 4.66 -15.15 -9.34
C LEU A 61 5.48 -14.21 -10.22
N GLY A 62 6.79 -14.18 -10.02
CA GLY A 62 7.71 -13.52 -10.94
C GLY A 62 7.55 -14.13 -12.33
N VAL A 63 6.66 -13.56 -13.14
CA VAL A 63 6.54 -13.84 -14.56
C VAL A 63 7.44 -12.83 -15.26
N GLY A 64 8.62 -13.33 -15.65
CA GLY A 64 9.57 -12.66 -16.53
C GLY A 64 9.16 -12.76 -17.99
#